data_AF-A0A924U9E1-F1
#
_entry.id   AF-A0A924U9E1-F1
#
_cell.length_a   1.000
_cell.length_b   1.000
_cell.length_c   1.000
_cell.angle_alpha   90.00
_cell.angle_beta   90.00
_cell.angle_gamma   90.00
#
_symmetry.space_group_name_H-M   'P 1'
#
loop_
_entity.id
_entity.type
_entity.pdbx_description
1 polymer ?
#
loop_
_entity_poly.entity_id
_entity_poly.type
_entity_poly.pdbx_seq_one_letter_code
_entity_poly.pdbx_strand_id
1 'polypeptide(L)'
;MTLESQPFDAAQAVETRQVLHVGCGAAHPDKLPSAFFPAGVWRELRLDIDPDVDPDIIASITEMPMVATGSVDAVWSAHNLEHLASHEVPVALAEFHRVLAPSGFVLVTMPDLQQVAELVAAGRLEDAAYMSAMGPIAPLDMLYGFRPALAQGNAFMGHRTGFVARTLAAHLEQAGFTGVRVQRDGHFALWGSGVKA
;
A
#
# COMPACT_ATOMS: atom_id res chain seq x y z
N MET A 1 42.58 -33.68 30.41
CA MET A 1 42.24 -32.49 29.61
C MET A 1 41.16 -32.91 28.62
N THR A 2 39.93 -32.99 29.10
CA THR A 2 38.74 -33.38 28.33
C THR A 2 38.08 -32.08 27.86
N LEU A 3 38.00 -31.89 26.55
CA LEU A 3 37.24 -30.82 25.92
C LEU A 3 35.78 -31.27 25.88
N GLU A 4 34.98 -30.77 26.82
CA GLU A 4 33.53 -30.83 26.72
C GLU A 4 33.08 -29.84 25.63
N SER A 5 32.49 -30.36 24.56
CA SER A 5 31.81 -29.55 23.56
C SER A 5 30.43 -29.19 24.11
N GLN A 6 30.23 -27.91 24.43
CA GLN A 6 28.89 -27.40 24.67
C GLN A 6 28.12 -27.38 23.34
N PRO A 7 26.85 -27.84 23.31
CA PRO A 7 26.03 -27.68 22.13
C PRO A 7 25.75 -26.19 21.90
N PHE A 8 26.04 -25.70 20.70
CA PHE A 8 25.53 -24.43 20.20
C PHE A 8 24.01 -24.57 20.07
N ASP A 9 23.28 -24.15 21.10
CA ASP A 9 21.85 -23.90 21.00
C ASP A 9 21.66 -22.54 20.31
N ALA A 10 21.54 -22.58 18.98
CA ALA A 10 21.26 -21.43 18.15
C ALA A 10 19.91 -21.62 17.44
N ALA A 11 18.86 -21.92 18.20
CA ALA A 11 17.53 -21.47 17.82
C ALA A 11 17.42 -19.97 18.13
N GLN A 12 18.15 -19.13 17.38
CA GLN A 12 17.76 -17.73 17.27
C GLN A 12 16.37 -17.75 16.63
N ALA A 13 15.34 -17.48 17.42
CA ALA A 13 14.02 -17.19 16.89
C ALA A 13 14.21 -16.11 15.83
N VAL A 14 13.93 -16.45 14.56
CA VAL A 14 13.87 -15.44 13.51
C VAL A 14 12.76 -14.50 13.95
N GLU A 15 13.11 -13.29 14.38
CA GLU A 15 12.13 -12.28 14.72
C GLU A 15 11.20 -12.14 13.51
N THR A 16 9.92 -12.43 13.74
CA THR A 16 8.90 -12.32 12.71
C THR A 16 8.82 -10.86 12.28
N ARG A 17 9.12 -10.58 11.02
CA ARG A 17 9.10 -9.21 10.49
C ARG A 17 7.68 -8.67 10.48
N GLN A 18 7.52 -7.39 10.74
CA GLN A 18 6.21 -6.76 10.79
C GLN A 18 5.96 -5.87 9.58
N VAL A 19 4.85 -6.09 8.89
CA VAL A 19 4.34 -5.22 7.83
C VAL A 19 3.09 -4.50 8.32
N LEU A 20 3.10 -3.17 8.24
CA LEU A 20 1.91 -2.35 8.44
C LEU A 20 1.16 -2.26 7.11
N HIS A 21 -0.02 -2.87 7.04
CA HIS A 21 -0.91 -2.78 5.90
C HIS A 21 -1.89 -1.63 6.13
N VAL A 22 -1.66 -0.50 5.47
CA VAL A 22 -2.44 0.73 5.62
C VAL A 22 -3.52 0.86 4.55
N GLY A 23 -4.74 1.21 4.96
CA GLY A 23 -5.94 1.11 4.12
C GLY A 23 -6.22 -0.34 3.75
N CYS A 24 -6.19 -1.23 4.74
CA CYS A 24 -6.24 -2.66 4.49
C CYS A 24 -7.58 -3.15 3.92
N GLY A 25 -8.67 -2.41 4.13
CA GLY A 25 -10.04 -2.84 3.89
C GLY A 25 -10.37 -4.15 4.61
N ALA A 26 -11.44 -4.83 4.18
CA ALA A 26 -11.86 -6.10 4.78
C ALA A 26 -10.79 -7.19 4.65
N ALA A 27 -10.61 -8.02 5.69
CA ALA A 27 -9.58 -9.05 5.72
C ALA A 27 -9.74 -10.06 4.57
N HIS A 28 -8.64 -10.39 3.89
CA HIS A 28 -8.60 -11.44 2.88
C HIS A 28 -7.19 -12.02 2.74
N PRO A 29 -7.00 -13.35 2.64
CA PRO A 29 -5.68 -13.98 2.57
C PRO A 29 -4.79 -13.48 1.43
N ASP A 30 -5.40 -13.12 0.30
CA ASP A 30 -4.66 -12.70 -0.91
C ASP A 30 -4.33 -11.20 -0.96
N LYS A 31 -4.69 -10.41 0.06
CA LYS A 31 -4.44 -8.96 0.07
C LYS A 31 -2.99 -8.59 0.37
N LEU A 32 -2.26 -9.49 1.01
CA LEU A 32 -0.84 -9.31 1.26
C LEU A 32 -0.04 -10.00 0.14
N PRO A 33 0.71 -9.27 -0.71
CA PRO A 33 1.42 -9.86 -1.83
C PRO A 33 2.50 -10.84 -1.38
N SER A 34 2.25 -12.14 -1.53
CA SER A 34 3.13 -13.21 -1.02
C SER A 34 4.55 -13.18 -1.59
N ALA A 35 4.74 -12.60 -2.78
CA ALA A 35 6.06 -12.39 -3.38
C ALA A 35 6.94 -11.41 -2.57
N PHE A 36 6.32 -10.48 -1.84
CA PHE A 36 7.02 -9.51 -0.97
C PHE A 36 6.92 -9.91 0.50
N PHE A 37 5.80 -10.53 0.89
CA PHE A 37 5.48 -10.89 2.26
C PHE A 37 5.12 -12.38 2.38
N PRO A 38 6.12 -13.29 2.30
CA PRO A 38 5.85 -14.72 2.41
C PRO A 38 5.19 -15.08 3.74
N ALA A 39 4.19 -15.97 3.69
CA ALA A 39 3.51 -16.48 4.87
C ALA A 39 4.49 -17.15 5.84
N GLY A 40 4.31 -16.91 7.14
CA GLY A 40 5.19 -17.42 8.20
C GLY A 40 6.49 -16.64 8.39
N VAL A 41 6.82 -15.69 7.51
CA VAL A 41 7.96 -14.76 7.67
C VAL A 41 7.49 -13.40 8.18
N TRP A 42 6.33 -12.95 7.68
CA TRP A 42 5.76 -11.65 7.99
C TRP A 42 4.51 -11.78 8.84
N ARG A 43 4.41 -10.91 9.84
CA ARG A 43 3.20 -10.62 10.60
C ARG A 43 2.57 -9.35 10.05
N GLU A 44 1.32 -9.46 9.61
CA GLU A 44 0.52 -8.32 9.20
C GLU A 44 -0.02 -7.58 10.43
N LEU A 45 0.08 -6.26 10.43
CA LEU A 45 -0.66 -5.35 11.30
C LEU A 45 -1.56 -4.50 10.39
N ARG A 46 -2.88 -4.59 10.58
CA ARG A 46 -3.89 -3.97 9.72
C ARG A 46 -4.33 -2.62 10.25
N LEU A 47 -4.31 -1.59 9.41
CA LEU A 47 -4.74 -0.24 9.74
C LEU A 47 -5.71 0.29 8.68
N ASP A 48 -6.85 0.81 9.12
CA ASP A 48 -7.83 1.43 8.23
C ASP A 48 -8.55 2.60 8.93
N ILE A 49 -9.11 3.52 8.15
CA ILE A 49 -9.95 4.60 8.67
C ILE A 49 -11.39 4.12 8.92
N ASP A 50 -11.82 3.10 8.19
CA ASP A 50 -13.16 2.54 8.29
C ASP A 50 -13.21 1.47 9.39
N PRO A 51 -13.96 1.67 10.49
CA PRO A 51 -14.12 0.65 11.52
C PRO A 51 -14.88 -0.59 11.02
N ASP A 52 -15.70 -0.48 9.97
CA ASP A 52 -16.55 -1.59 9.50
C ASP A 52 -15.75 -2.70 8.80
N VAL A 53 -14.46 -2.45 8.49
CA VAL A 53 -13.55 -3.45 7.92
C VAL A 53 -12.73 -4.22 8.97
N ASP A 54 -13.01 -3.97 10.26
CA ASP A 54 -12.39 -4.64 11.41
C ASP A 54 -10.85 -4.64 11.35
N PRO A 55 -10.19 -3.46 11.32
CA PRO A 55 -8.73 -3.37 11.36
C PRO A 55 -8.19 -3.54 12.79
N ASP A 56 -6.90 -3.87 12.93
CA ASP A 56 -6.25 -3.89 14.24
C ASP A 56 -6.11 -2.47 14.83
N ILE A 57 -5.96 -1.46 13.97
CA ILE A 57 -5.83 -0.04 14.32
C ILE A 57 -6.80 0.78 13.45
N ILE A 58 -7.65 1.58 14.09
CA ILE A 58 -8.50 2.55 13.40
C ILE A 58 -7.78 3.91 13.40
N ALA A 59 -7.30 4.35 12.23
CA ALA A 59 -6.59 5.62 12.07
C ALA A 59 -6.56 6.10 10.61
N SER A 60 -6.33 7.40 10.41
CA SER A 60 -5.99 7.95 9.09
C SER A 60 -4.53 7.65 8.75
N ILE A 61 -4.22 7.39 7.48
CA ILE A 61 -2.84 7.25 7.01
C ILE A 61 -2.04 8.56 7.07
N THR A 62 -2.70 9.70 7.29
CA THR A 62 -2.06 11.00 7.51
C THR A 62 -1.64 11.24 8.96
N GLU A 63 -2.13 10.42 9.90
CA GLU A 63 -1.86 10.57 11.33
C GLU A 63 -2.03 9.22 12.04
N MET A 64 -0.92 8.55 12.37
CA MET A 64 -0.88 7.21 12.98
C MET A 64 -0.19 7.23 14.36
N PRO A 65 -0.74 7.95 15.36
CA PRO A 65 -0.05 8.16 16.64
C PRO A 65 0.09 6.87 17.46
N MET A 66 -0.70 5.84 17.13
CA MET A 66 -0.71 4.53 17.78
C MET A 66 0.44 3.65 17.28
N VAL A 67 1.04 4.02 16.14
CA VAL A 67 2.18 3.32 15.55
C VAL A 67 3.45 4.09 15.89
N ALA A 68 4.30 3.46 16.70
CA ALA A 68 5.55 4.05 17.13
C ALA A 68 6.49 4.35 15.94
N THR A 69 7.29 5.39 16.07
CA THR A 69 8.33 5.70 15.10
C THR A 69 9.33 4.55 15.02
N GLY A 70 9.66 4.09 13.82
CA GLY A 70 10.64 3.02 13.63
C GLY A 70 10.19 1.63 14.06
N SER A 71 8.89 1.37 14.19
CA SER A 71 8.37 0.13 14.78
C SER A 71 8.00 -0.97 13.79
N VAL A 72 8.03 -0.70 12.47
CA VAL A 72 7.67 -1.70 11.45
C VAL A 72 8.74 -1.84 10.38
N ASP A 73 8.92 -3.05 9.85
CA ASP A 73 9.92 -3.37 8.83
C ASP A 73 9.45 -3.02 7.42
N ALA A 74 8.13 -2.98 7.21
CA ALA A 74 7.54 -2.60 5.94
C ALA A 74 6.21 -1.86 6.10
N VAL A 75 5.88 -1.04 5.11
CA VAL A 75 4.55 -0.46 4.91
C VAL A 75 4.03 -0.93 3.56
N TRP A 76 2.83 -1.51 3.57
CA TRP A 76 2.10 -1.93 2.36
C TRP A 76 0.83 -1.10 2.24
N SER A 77 0.62 -0.47 1.07
CA SER A 77 -0.53 0.38 0.80
C SER A 77 -1.07 0.07 -0.60
N ALA A 78 -2.25 -0.53 -0.68
CA ALA A 78 -2.88 -0.90 -1.94
C ALA A 78 -4.17 -0.14 -2.14
N HIS A 79 -4.28 0.56 -3.27
CA HIS A 79 -5.46 1.33 -3.65
C HIS A 79 -5.97 2.23 -2.52
N ASN A 80 -5.11 3.12 -2.04
CA ASN A 80 -5.32 3.90 -0.82
C ASN A 80 -4.87 5.36 -0.98
N LEU A 81 -3.64 5.61 -1.48
CA LEU A 81 -3.13 6.98 -1.65
C LEU A 81 -3.99 7.84 -2.58
N GLU A 82 -4.66 7.25 -3.58
CA GLU A 82 -5.57 7.94 -4.49
C GLU A 82 -6.84 8.49 -3.82
N HIS A 83 -7.18 8.00 -2.62
CA HIS A 83 -8.33 8.45 -1.83
C HIS A 83 -8.06 9.75 -1.05
N LEU A 84 -6.78 10.13 -0.91
CA LEU A 84 -6.39 11.38 -0.27
C LEU A 84 -6.57 12.59 -1.20
N ALA A 85 -6.79 13.78 -0.64
CA ALA A 85 -6.55 15.00 -1.40
C ALA A 85 -5.06 15.11 -1.75
N SER A 86 -4.75 15.75 -2.88
CA SER A 86 -3.37 15.85 -3.38
C SER A 86 -2.38 16.44 -2.37
N HIS A 87 -2.81 17.37 -1.52
CA HIS A 87 -1.96 18.00 -0.50
C HIS A 87 -1.76 17.14 0.76
N GLU A 88 -2.56 16.09 0.94
CA GLU A 88 -2.44 15.14 2.06
C GLU A 88 -1.44 14.01 1.74
N VAL A 89 -1.17 13.75 0.45
CA VAL A 89 -0.23 12.70 0.02
C VAL A 89 1.16 12.87 0.63
N PRO A 90 1.80 14.05 0.62
CA PRO A 90 3.10 14.23 1.27
C PRO A 90 3.06 13.96 2.78
N VAL A 91 1.93 14.25 3.44
CA VAL A 91 1.75 14.00 4.88
C VAL A 91 1.68 12.50 5.15
N ALA A 92 0.89 11.76 4.39
CA ALA A 92 0.80 10.31 4.53
C ALA A 92 2.14 9.61 4.24
N LEU A 93 2.86 10.02 3.19
CA LEU A 93 4.16 9.44 2.88
C LEU A 93 5.23 9.77 3.92
N ALA A 94 5.19 10.97 4.52
CA ALA A 94 6.04 11.29 5.66
C ALA A 94 5.70 10.41 6.88
N GLU A 95 4.41 10.11 7.10
CA GLU A 95 3.97 9.22 8.17
C GLU A 95 4.39 7.76 7.92
N PHE A 96 4.35 7.29 6.67
CA PHE A 96 4.89 5.98 6.27
C PHE A 96 6.39 5.92 6.56
N HIS A 97 7.12 6.97 6.18
CA HIS A 97 8.55 7.07 6.46
C HIS A 97 8.83 7.13 7.96
N ARG A 98 8.01 7.80 8.77
CA ARG A 98 8.17 7.88 10.23
C ARG A 98 8.08 6.50 10.89
N VAL A 99 7.04 5.73 10.57
CA VAL A 99 6.77 4.43 11.23
C VAL A 99 7.77 3.34 10.84
N LEU A 100 8.38 3.42 9.66
CA LEU A 100 9.37 2.46 9.20
C LEU A 100 10.64 2.46 10.06
N ALA A 101 11.15 1.29 10.42
CA ALA A 101 12.48 1.10 11.00
C ALA A 101 13.58 1.50 9.98
N PRO A 102 14.82 1.79 10.43
CA PRO A 102 15.95 1.94 9.51
C PRO A 102 16.08 0.71 8.60
N SER A 103 16.36 0.91 7.32
CA SER A 103 16.35 -0.15 6.28
C SER A 103 15.00 -0.81 5.99
N GLY A 104 13.90 -0.36 6.62
CA GLY A 104 12.55 -0.76 6.26
C GLY A 104 12.14 -0.22 4.89
N PHE A 105 11.12 -0.81 4.27
CA PHE A 105 10.69 -0.42 2.93
C PHE A 105 9.19 -0.11 2.83
N VAL A 106 8.83 0.76 1.91
CA VAL A 106 7.46 0.99 1.49
C VAL A 106 7.20 0.26 0.17
N LEU A 107 6.01 -0.31 0.05
CA LEU A 107 5.45 -0.84 -1.19
C LEU A 107 4.04 -0.26 -1.36
N VAL A 108 3.76 0.30 -2.53
CA VAL A 108 2.48 0.94 -2.84
C VAL A 108 1.96 0.46 -4.19
N THR A 109 0.64 0.26 -4.33
CA THR A 109 0.00 0.04 -5.63
C THR A 109 -1.28 0.87 -5.78
N MET A 110 -1.52 1.40 -6.98
CA MET A 110 -2.66 2.27 -7.31
C MET A 110 -2.89 2.33 -8.83
N PRO A 111 -4.00 2.88 -9.33
CA PRO A 111 -4.23 3.04 -10.77
C PRO A 111 -3.16 3.89 -11.46
N ASP A 112 -2.73 3.44 -12.65
CA ASP A 112 -1.86 4.20 -13.53
C ASP A 112 -2.67 5.15 -14.41
N LEU A 113 -2.75 6.42 -13.99
CA LEU A 113 -3.56 7.40 -14.73
C LEU A 113 -3.09 7.64 -16.16
N GLN A 114 -1.86 7.26 -16.51
CA GLN A 114 -1.42 7.37 -17.91
C GLN A 114 -2.11 6.32 -18.78
N GLN A 115 -2.16 5.05 -18.35
CA GLN A 115 -2.88 3.99 -19.08
C GLN A 115 -4.40 4.24 -19.08
N VAL A 116 -4.93 4.76 -17.97
CA VAL A 116 -6.34 5.15 -17.88
C VAL A 116 -6.66 6.27 -18.88
N ALA A 117 -5.79 7.29 -19.00
CA ALA A 117 -5.98 8.39 -19.93
C ALA A 117 -5.98 7.94 -21.40
N GLU A 118 -5.25 6.89 -21.76
CA GLU A 118 -5.28 6.30 -23.11
C GLU A 118 -6.68 5.78 -23.47
N LEU A 119 -7.36 5.12 -22.52
CA LEU A 119 -8.75 4.66 -22.71
C LEU A 119 -9.72 5.83 -22.79
N VAL A 120 -9.54 6.86 -21.95
CA VAL A 120 -10.37 8.07 -21.99
C VAL A 120 -10.22 8.78 -23.35
N ALA A 121 -8.99 8.94 -23.84
CA ALA A 121 -8.72 9.54 -25.14
C ALA A 121 -9.32 8.73 -26.30
N ALA A 122 -9.45 7.42 -26.13
CA ALA A 122 -10.13 6.54 -27.09
C ALA A 122 -11.68 6.56 -26.98
N GLY A 123 -12.26 7.40 -26.13
CA GLY A 123 -13.71 7.48 -25.92
C GLY A 123 -14.30 6.35 -25.07
N ARG A 124 -13.46 5.61 -24.34
CA ARG A 124 -13.83 4.40 -23.59
C ARG A 124 -13.96 4.63 -22.09
N LEU A 125 -14.43 5.82 -21.69
CA LEU A 125 -14.47 6.25 -20.28
C LEU A 125 -15.30 5.30 -19.38
N GLU A 126 -16.41 4.79 -19.90
CA GLU A 126 -17.34 3.94 -19.16
C GLU A 126 -17.29 2.46 -19.56
N ASP A 127 -16.48 2.12 -20.57
CA ASP A 127 -16.27 0.74 -20.97
C ASP A 127 -15.48 -0.01 -19.90
N ALA A 128 -15.78 -1.30 -19.73
CA ALA A 128 -14.96 -2.17 -18.89
C ALA A 128 -13.53 -2.23 -19.45
N ALA A 129 -12.56 -1.83 -18.62
CA ALA A 129 -11.14 -1.98 -18.88
C ALA A 129 -10.67 -3.40 -18.53
N TYR A 130 -11.16 -3.95 -17.42
CA TYR A 130 -10.91 -5.32 -16.97
C TYR A 130 -11.99 -5.83 -16.01
N MET A 131 -11.94 -7.13 -15.69
CA MET A 131 -12.79 -7.77 -14.68
C MET A 131 -12.02 -7.98 -13.39
N SER A 132 -12.56 -7.50 -12.27
CA SER A 132 -12.04 -7.75 -10.92
C SER A 132 -12.95 -8.71 -10.16
N ALA A 133 -12.55 -9.12 -8.95
CA ALA A 133 -13.42 -9.85 -8.03
C ALA A 133 -14.68 -9.06 -7.63
N MET A 134 -14.63 -7.72 -7.71
CA MET A 134 -15.75 -6.83 -7.42
C MET A 134 -16.62 -6.53 -8.66
N GLY A 135 -16.29 -7.11 -9.81
CA GLY A 135 -16.99 -6.87 -11.08
C GLY A 135 -16.17 -6.04 -12.08
N PRO A 136 -16.81 -5.55 -13.16
CA PRO A 136 -16.12 -4.78 -14.20
C PRO A 136 -15.63 -3.44 -13.66
N ILE A 137 -14.40 -3.08 -14.02
CA ILE A 137 -13.79 -1.79 -13.67
C ILE A 137 -13.62 -0.96 -14.94
N ALA A 138 -14.17 0.25 -14.96
CA ALA A 138 -14.01 1.21 -16.06
C ALA A 138 -12.97 2.31 -15.71
N PRO A 139 -12.46 3.06 -16.70
CA PRO A 139 -11.65 4.26 -16.47
C PRO A 139 -12.28 5.25 -15.51
N LEU A 140 -13.60 5.43 -15.58
CA LEU A 140 -14.34 6.29 -14.67
C LEU A 140 -14.20 5.83 -13.20
N ASP A 141 -14.19 4.52 -12.95
CA ASP A 141 -14.02 3.94 -11.62
C ASP A 141 -12.58 4.14 -11.10
N MET A 142 -11.58 4.04 -11.98
CA MET A 142 -10.18 4.29 -11.63
C MET A 142 -9.88 5.78 -11.37
N LEU A 143 -10.60 6.70 -12.01
CA LEU A 143 -10.40 8.15 -11.86
C LEU A 143 -11.12 8.73 -10.64
N TYR A 144 -12.35 8.27 -10.37
CA TYR A 144 -13.23 8.90 -9.38
C TYR A 144 -13.66 7.96 -8.26
N GLY A 145 -13.25 6.70 -8.30
CA GLY A 145 -13.63 5.69 -7.32
C GLY A 145 -14.69 4.72 -7.82
N PHE A 146 -14.77 3.56 -7.17
CA PHE A 146 -15.63 2.46 -7.59
C PHE A 146 -17.12 2.80 -7.44
N ARG A 147 -17.79 3.07 -8.58
CA ARG A 147 -19.17 3.58 -8.62
C ARG A 147 -20.20 2.72 -7.87
N PRO A 148 -20.17 1.38 -7.93
CA PRO A 148 -21.13 0.57 -7.19
C PRO A 148 -21.06 0.76 -5.67
N ALA A 149 -19.86 0.92 -5.10
CA ALA A 149 -19.70 1.17 -3.66
C ALA A 149 -20.09 2.60 -3.28
N LEU A 150 -19.75 3.58 -4.13
CA LEU A 150 -20.21 4.97 -3.97
C LEU A 150 -21.73 5.08 -3.98
N ALA A 151 -22.41 4.36 -4.89
CA ALA A 151 -23.86 4.32 -4.98
C ALA A 151 -24.52 3.68 -3.75
N GLN A 152 -23.80 2.84 -3.01
CA GLN A 152 -24.23 2.24 -1.75
C GLN A 152 -23.93 3.14 -0.53
N GLY A 153 -23.36 4.33 -0.75
CA GLY A 153 -23.06 5.30 0.30
C GLY A 153 -21.67 5.18 0.90
N ASN A 154 -20.80 4.28 0.41
CA ASN A 154 -19.42 4.20 0.88
C ASN A 154 -18.58 5.33 0.25
N ALA A 155 -18.60 6.50 0.89
CA ALA A 155 -17.87 7.68 0.46
C ALA A 155 -16.33 7.51 0.53
N PHE A 156 -15.82 6.57 1.33
CA PHE A 156 -14.37 6.29 1.38
C PHE A 156 -13.84 5.82 0.03
N MET A 157 -14.68 5.21 -0.81
CA MET A 157 -14.26 4.70 -2.11
C MET A 157 -13.99 5.79 -3.17
N GLY A 158 -14.23 7.06 -2.87
CA GLY A 158 -14.02 8.16 -3.81
C GLY A 158 -12.54 8.50 -3.98
N HIS A 159 -12.04 8.48 -5.21
CA HIS A 159 -10.69 8.94 -5.51
C HIS A 159 -10.67 10.48 -5.57
N ARG A 160 -9.64 11.08 -4.98
CA ARG A 160 -9.48 12.54 -4.86
C ARG A 160 -8.15 13.03 -5.45
N THR A 161 -7.27 12.10 -5.83
CA THR A 161 -6.01 12.34 -6.51
C THR A 161 -5.63 11.13 -7.36
N GLY A 162 -4.48 11.18 -8.04
CA GLY A 162 -3.91 10.00 -8.69
C GLY A 162 -2.54 10.27 -9.28
N PHE A 163 -1.95 9.24 -9.88
CA PHE A 163 -0.53 9.24 -10.20
C PHE A 163 -0.24 8.70 -11.61
N VAL A 164 0.85 9.22 -12.16
CA VAL A 164 1.61 8.57 -13.23
C VAL A 164 2.96 8.17 -12.66
N ALA A 165 3.68 7.26 -13.33
CA ALA A 165 4.94 6.73 -12.80
C ALA A 165 5.94 7.81 -12.34
N ARG A 166 6.09 8.89 -13.13
CA ARG A 166 6.95 10.03 -12.80
C ARG A 166 6.52 10.74 -11.50
N THR A 167 5.22 11.00 -11.33
CA THR A 167 4.76 11.75 -10.15
C THR A 167 4.79 10.88 -8.91
N LEU A 168 4.50 9.57 -9.00
CA LEU A 168 4.65 8.65 -7.88
C LEU A 168 6.11 8.59 -7.40
N ALA A 169 7.07 8.44 -8.31
CA ALA A 169 8.49 8.41 -7.97
C ALA A 169 8.92 9.69 -7.23
N ALA A 170 8.54 10.86 -7.76
CA ALA A 170 8.88 12.14 -7.16
C ALA A 170 8.31 12.30 -5.73
N HIS A 171 7.08 11.84 -5.47
CA HIS A 171 6.49 11.92 -4.12
C HIS A 171 7.22 10.98 -3.14
N LEU A 172 7.61 9.78 -3.57
CA LEU A 172 8.40 8.86 -2.74
C LEU A 172 9.78 9.45 -2.41
N GLU A 173 10.48 10.00 -3.40
CA GLU A 173 11.79 10.65 -3.20
C GLU A 173 11.67 11.86 -2.25
N GLN A 174 10.66 12.71 -2.43
CA GLN A 174 10.42 13.87 -1.57
C GLN A 174 10.08 13.50 -0.12
N ALA A 175 9.47 12.33 0.09
CA ALA A 175 9.19 11.80 1.43
C ALA A 175 10.44 11.22 2.13
N GLY A 176 11.60 11.19 1.47
CA GLY A 176 12.87 10.73 2.04
C GLY A 176 13.22 9.28 1.71
N PHE A 177 12.41 8.60 0.89
CA PHE A 177 12.75 7.24 0.45
C PHE A 177 13.92 7.24 -0.54
N THR A 178 14.79 6.25 -0.40
CA THR A 178 15.92 5.99 -1.30
C THR A 178 15.67 4.73 -2.12
N GLY A 179 16.43 4.58 -3.23
CA GLY A 179 16.29 3.41 -4.09
C GLY A 179 14.90 3.27 -4.73
N VAL A 180 14.23 4.40 -4.96
CA VAL A 180 12.85 4.44 -5.46
C VAL A 180 12.74 3.73 -6.82
N ARG A 181 11.75 2.83 -6.93
CA ARG A 181 11.41 2.15 -8.17
C ARG A 181 9.92 2.25 -8.40
N VAL A 182 9.53 2.60 -9.63
CA VAL A 182 8.12 2.56 -10.05
C VAL A 182 8.01 1.71 -11.31
N GLN A 183 7.12 0.72 -11.27
CA GLN A 183 6.85 -0.21 -12.37
C GLN A 183 5.39 -0.15 -12.75
N ARG A 184 5.12 -0.31 -14.05
CA ARG A 184 3.77 -0.56 -14.55
C ARG A 184 3.59 -2.07 -14.64
N ASP A 185 2.46 -2.58 -14.18
CA ASP A 185 2.17 -4.01 -14.28
C ASP A 185 1.55 -4.42 -15.63
N GLY A 186 1.28 -3.43 -16.51
CA GLY A 186 0.61 -3.63 -17.79
C GLY A 186 -0.89 -3.90 -17.69
N HIS A 187 -1.46 -3.81 -16.49
CA HIS A 187 -2.85 -4.07 -16.15
C HIS A 187 -3.45 -2.88 -15.37
N PHE A 188 -3.14 -1.66 -15.83
CA PHE A 188 -3.61 -0.40 -15.26
C PHE A 188 -3.15 -0.07 -13.84
N ALA A 189 -2.14 -0.76 -13.26
CA ALA A 189 -1.59 -0.38 -11.96
C ALA A 189 -0.12 0.09 -12.04
N LEU A 190 0.20 1.03 -11.15
CA LEU A 190 1.55 1.39 -10.77
C LEU A 190 1.93 0.65 -9.50
N TRP A 191 3.13 0.08 -9.48
CA TRP A 191 3.78 -0.45 -8.30
C TRP A 191 4.98 0.43 -7.95
N GLY A 192 4.95 1.06 -6.78
CA GLY A 192 6.04 1.88 -6.26
C GLY A 192 6.70 1.23 -5.06
N SER A 193 8.02 1.34 -4.95
CA SER A 193 8.74 0.96 -3.74
C SER A 193 9.89 1.93 -3.43
N GLY A 194 10.30 1.95 -2.16
CA GLY A 194 11.43 2.75 -1.67
C GLY A 194 11.89 2.27 -0.29
N VAL A 195 13.12 2.60 0.09
CA VAL A 195 13.74 2.16 1.34
C VAL A 195 14.04 3.37 2.22
N LYS A 196 13.76 3.26 3.52
CA LYS A 196 14.18 4.22 4.53
C LYS A 196 15.66 4.03 4.85
N ALA A 197 16.45 5.08 4.62
CA ALA A 197 17.87 5.12 4.96
C ALA A 197 18.10 5.15 6.48
#